data_AF-A0A434CLD4-F1
#
_entry.id   AF-A0A434CLD4-F1
#
_cell.length_a   1.000
_cell.length_b   1.000
_cell.length_c   1.000
_cell.angle_alpha   90.00
_cell.angle_beta   90.00
_cell.angle_gamma   90.00
#
_symmetry.space_group_name_H-M   'P 1'
#
loop_
_entity.id
_entity.type
_entity.pdbx_description
1 polymer ?
#
loop_
_entity_poly.entity_id
_entity_poly.type
_entity_poly.pdbx_seq_one_letter_code
_entity_poly.pdbx_strand_id
1 'polypeptide(L)'
;HLQREALFLKILGSALGVSMASVSAEGIDGSNILKASLEAMRRALVGLSVRPKLALADGRDVPPGLPCEGRALIKGDQRSQSIAAASIVAKVMRDRMMCGCGSHHAHYGFEAHMGYATVRHRTAIEVHGPVARLHRASFAPFRLGGTEVLDEEGLAGLD
;
A
#
# COMPACT_ATOMS: atom_id res chain seq x y z
N HIS A 1 -19.96 4.31 -0.32
CA HIS A 1 -18.92 5.18 -0.92
C HIS A 1 -19.13 6.63 -0.47
N LEU A 2 -20.31 7.22 -0.73
CA LEU A 2 -20.67 8.59 -0.32
C LEU A 2 -20.44 8.91 1.17
N GLN A 3 -20.80 7.99 2.08
CA GLN A 3 -20.57 8.19 3.52
C GLN A 3 -19.07 8.35 3.87
N ARG A 4 -18.17 7.63 3.20
CA ARG A 4 -16.72 7.76 3.46
C ARG A 4 -16.18 9.08 2.94
N GLU A 5 -16.66 9.56 1.79
CA GLU A 5 -16.31 10.88 1.24
C GLU A 5 -16.75 12.01 2.18
N ALA A 6 -17.97 11.94 2.72
CA ALA A 6 -18.45 12.91 3.70
C ALA A 6 -17.61 12.89 4.99
N LEU A 7 -17.29 11.69 5.50
CA LEU A 7 -16.43 11.54 6.68
C LEU A 7 -15.00 12.02 6.41
N PHE A 8 -14.46 11.79 5.22
CA PHE A 8 -13.15 12.29 4.81
C PHE A 8 -13.08 13.81 4.95
N LEU A 9 -14.05 14.54 4.40
CA LEU A 9 -14.11 16.00 4.53
C LEU A 9 -14.23 16.44 5.99
N LYS A 10 -15.06 15.75 6.77
CA LYS A 10 -15.20 16.03 8.21
C LYS A 10 -13.88 15.85 8.96
N ILE A 11 -13.15 14.75 8.70
CA ILE A 11 -11.86 14.46 9.31
C ILE A 11 -10.84 15.54 8.95
N LEU A 12 -10.73 15.90 7.67
CA LEU A 12 -9.81 16.97 7.24
C LEU A 12 -10.13 18.32 7.88
N GLY A 13 -11.42 18.63 8.06
CA GLY A 13 -11.86 19.88 8.66
C GLY A 13 -11.73 19.96 10.19
N SER A 14 -11.62 18.81 10.90
CA SER A 14 -11.61 18.78 12.37
C SER A 14 -10.34 18.23 13.00
N ALA A 15 -9.51 17.49 12.25
CA ALA A 15 -8.27 16.93 12.78
C ALA A 15 -7.21 18.03 12.99
N LEU A 16 -6.42 17.91 14.08
CA LEU A 16 -5.31 18.83 14.36
C LEU A 16 -4.23 18.82 13.27
N GLY A 17 -4.07 17.69 12.59
CA GLY A 17 -3.16 17.53 11.48
C GLY A 17 -3.43 16.23 10.75
N VAL A 18 -3.32 16.26 9.42
CA VAL A 18 -3.42 15.09 8.55
C VAL A 18 -2.24 15.12 7.61
N SER A 19 -1.58 13.98 7.48
CA SER A 19 -0.47 13.78 6.56
C SER A 19 -0.63 12.40 5.92
N MET A 20 -0.17 12.31 4.69
CA MET A 20 -0.37 11.15 3.83
C MET A 20 0.93 10.85 3.12
N ALA A 21 1.22 9.57 2.97
CA ALA A 21 2.37 9.11 2.21
C ALA A 21 2.02 7.84 1.45
N SER A 22 2.70 7.65 0.32
CA SER A 22 2.59 6.45 -0.51
C SER A 22 3.98 5.95 -0.88
N VAL A 23 4.08 4.64 -1.08
CA VAL A 23 5.25 4.00 -1.69
C VAL A 23 4.80 3.45 -3.06
N SER A 24 5.60 3.70 -4.10
CA SER A 24 5.31 3.22 -5.46
C SER A 24 5.36 1.68 -5.52
N ALA A 25 4.81 1.11 -6.60
CA ALA A 25 4.92 -0.34 -6.82
C ALA A 25 6.39 -0.79 -6.91
N GLU A 26 7.23 0.00 -7.57
CA GLU A 26 8.68 -0.19 -7.64
C GLU A 26 9.35 -0.21 -6.24
N GLY A 27 8.98 0.72 -5.34
CA GLY A 27 9.51 0.73 -3.98
C GLY A 27 9.03 -0.46 -3.13
N ILE A 28 7.85 -0.98 -3.43
CA ILE A 28 7.33 -2.22 -2.84
C ILE A 28 8.14 -3.42 -3.35
N ASP A 29 8.37 -3.50 -4.66
CA ASP A 29 9.12 -4.58 -5.31
C ASP A 29 10.59 -4.59 -4.88
N GLY A 30 11.22 -3.42 -4.69
CA GLY A 30 12.58 -3.30 -4.16
C GLY A 30 12.73 -3.61 -2.67
N SER A 31 11.63 -3.92 -1.98
CA SER A 31 11.64 -4.33 -0.57
C SER A 31 10.69 -5.49 -0.33
N ASN A 32 9.62 -5.26 0.42
CA ASN A 32 8.44 -6.11 0.44
C ASN A 32 7.23 -5.28 0.93
N ILE A 33 6.03 -5.83 0.80
CA ILE A 33 4.81 -5.10 1.15
C ILE A 33 4.70 -4.71 2.62
N LEU A 34 5.26 -5.50 3.54
CA LEU A 34 5.26 -5.17 4.96
C LEU A 34 6.17 -3.96 5.23
N LYS A 35 7.42 -4.02 4.78
CA LYS A 35 8.40 -2.93 4.93
C LYS A 35 7.91 -1.65 4.26
N ALA A 36 7.37 -1.75 3.05
CA ALA A 36 6.81 -0.60 2.34
C ALA A 36 5.60 0.01 3.05
N SER A 37 4.73 -0.82 3.64
CA SER A 37 3.58 -0.33 4.42
C SER A 37 4.05 0.39 5.69
N LEU A 38 5.01 -0.17 6.43
CA LEU A 38 5.58 0.48 7.62
C LEU A 38 6.30 1.79 7.26
N GLU A 39 7.03 1.82 6.15
CA GLU A 39 7.67 3.05 5.67
C GLU A 39 6.65 4.12 5.27
N ALA A 40 5.54 3.75 4.61
CA ALA A 40 4.46 4.68 4.32
C ALA A 40 3.84 5.26 5.62
N MET A 41 3.62 4.43 6.64
CA MET A 41 3.14 4.88 7.94
C MET A 41 4.13 5.84 8.62
N ARG A 42 5.43 5.51 8.61
CA ARG A 42 6.48 6.38 9.17
C ARG A 42 6.52 7.74 8.45
N ARG A 43 6.51 7.76 7.11
CA ARG A 43 6.48 8.99 6.31
C ARG A 43 5.23 9.83 6.61
N ALA A 44 4.07 9.18 6.71
CA ALA A 44 2.82 9.87 7.05
C ALA A 44 2.93 10.54 8.42
N LEU A 45 3.45 9.85 9.43
CA LEU A 45 3.62 10.41 10.78
C LEU A 45 4.64 11.57 10.80
N VAL A 46 5.77 11.42 10.11
CA VAL A 46 6.81 12.47 10.02
C VAL A 46 6.31 13.72 9.31
N GLY A 47 5.40 13.57 8.33
CA GLY A 47 4.81 14.69 7.60
C GLY A 47 3.71 15.46 8.37
N LEU A 48 3.35 15.04 9.58
CA LEU A 48 2.38 15.79 10.38
C LEU A 48 2.93 17.16 10.78
N SER A 49 2.10 18.19 10.65
CA SER A 49 2.41 19.56 11.10
C SER A 49 2.49 19.68 12.63
N VAL A 50 1.90 18.73 13.35
CA VAL A 50 1.90 18.66 14.82
C VAL A 50 2.62 17.39 15.23
N ARG A 51 3.59 17.51 16.15
CA ARG A 51 4.35 16.37 16.66
C ARG A 51 3.47 15.51 17.60
N PRO A 52 3.17 14.25 17.27
CA PRO A 52 2.38 13.39 18.14
C PRO A 52 3.21 12.89 19.33
N LYS A 53 2.54 12.64 20.46
CA LYS A 53 3.18 12.02 21.66
C LYS A 53 3.19 10.49 21.57
N LEU A 54 2.17 9.91 20.95
CA LEU A 54 1.98 8.47 20.77
C LEU A 54 1.38 8.22 19.38
N ALA A 55 1.91 7.24 18.66
CA ALA A 55 1.37 6.76 17.40
C ALA A 55 0.71 5.39 17.58
N LEU A 56 -0.53 5.25 17.10
CA LEU A 56 -1.25 3.97 17.07
C LEU A 56 -1.26 3.44 15.64
N ALA A 57 -0.72 2.24 15.42
CA ALA A 57 -0.69 1.57 14.12
C ALA A 57 -1.70 0.41 14.09
N ASP A 58 -2.49 0.30 13.03
CA ASP A 58 -3.36 -0.86 12.84
C ASP A 58 -2.54 -2.07 12.38
N GLY A 59 -2.68 -3.19 13.08
CA GLY A 59 -1.97 -4.43 12.81
C GLY A 59 -1.10 -4.88 13.98
N ARG A 60 -0.01 -5.58 13.64
CA ARG A 60 0.87 -6.24 14.62
C ARG A 60 2.18 -5.49 14.86
N ASP A 61 2.59 -4.68 13.89
CA ASP A 61 3.93 -4.10 13.83
C ASP A 61 3.87 -2.59 14.04
N VAL A 62 4.81 -2.07 14.83
CA VAL A 62 5.06 -0.63 14.94
C VAL A 62 6.08 -0.25 13.88
N PRO A 63 5.85 0.80 13.06
CA PRO A 63 6.85 1.25 12.11
C PRO A 63 8.17 1.59 12.81
N PRO A 64 9.33 1.16 12.27
CA PRO A 64 10.61 1.56 12.83
C PRO A 64 10.87 3.05 12.57
N GLY A 65 11.66 3.69 13.44
CA GLY A 65 12.12 5.08 13.24
C GLY A 65 11.04 6.15 13.39
N LEU A 66 10.00 5.90 14.21
CA LEU A 66 9.03 6.93 14.56
C LEU A 66 9.67 8.04 15.42
N PRO A 67 9.27 9.31 15.26
CA PRO A 67 9.70 10.43 16.11
C PRO A 67 9.07 10.46 17.52
N CYS A 68 8.28 9.45 17.87
CA CYS A 68 7.57 9.29 19.15
C CYS A 68 7.32 7.81 19.49
N GLU A 69 6.75 7.54 20.67
CA GLU A 69 6.35 6.18 21.07
C GLU A 69 5.30 5.63 20.10
N GLY A 70 5.41 4.35 19.74
CA GLY A 70 4.46 3.67 18.86
C GLY A 70 3.85 2.44 19.51
N ARG A 71 2.58 2.16 19.22
CA ARG A 71 1.86 0.95 19.66
C ARG A 71 1.05 0.36 18.52
N ALA A 72 1.14 -0.95 18.33
CA ALA A 72 0.34 -1.67 17.36
C ALA A 72 -0.97 -2.15 18.02
N LEU A 73 -2.07 -2.07 17.28
CA LEU A 73 -3.38 -2.53 17.69
C LEU A 73 -3.97 -3.42 16.60
N ILE A 74 -4.16 -4.70 16.92
CA ILE A 74 -4.87 -5.63 16.03
C ILE A 74 -6.34 -5.20 15.94
N LYS A 75 -6.84 -5.04 14.70
CA LYS A 75 -8.17 -4.48 14.40
C LYS A 75 -8.33 -3.10 15.04
N GLY A 76 -7.30 -2.27 14.90
CA GLY A 76 -7.21 -0.96 15.52
C GLY A 76 -8.29 -0.01 14.99
N ASP A 77 -8.70 -0.17 13.73
CA ASP A 77 -9.78 0.58 13.10
C ASP A 77 -11.14 0.41 13.81
N GLN A 78 -11.38 -0.74 14.44
CA GLN A 78 -12.59 -1.03 15.22
C GLN A 78 -12.46 -0.61 16.69
N ARG A 79 -11.25 -0.22 17.14
CA ARG A 79 -10.93 -0.01 18.56
C ARG A 79 -10.42 1.39 18.88
N SER A 80 -10.06 2.17 17.86
CA SER A 80 -9.50 3.51 17.99
C SER A 80 -10.08 4.45 16.94
N GLN A 81 -10.65 5.56 17.39
CA GLN A 81 -11.18 6.59 16.49
C GLN A 81 -10.10 7.21 15.60
N SER A 82 -8.88 7.38 16.12
CA SER A 82 -7.75 7.92 15.36
C SER A 82 -7.33 6.97 14.23
N ILE A 83 -7.32 5.65 14.49
CA ILE A 83 -7.03 4.64 13.46
C ILE A 83 -8.18 4.60 12.44
N ALA A 84 -9.43 4.58 12.89
CA ALA A 84 -10.59 4.59 12.00
C ALA A 84 -10.57 5.81 11.04
N ALA A 85 -10.26 6.99 11.57
CA ALA A 85 -10.12 8.21 10.79
C ALA A 85 -8.98 8.12 9.78
N ALA A 86 -7.80 7.64 10.19
CA ALA A 86 -6.66 7.43 9.30
C ALA A 86 -6.99 6.42 8.17
N SER A 87 -7.68 5.32 8.49
CA SER A 87 -8.11 4.32 7.50
C SER A 87 -9.10 4.90 6.47
N ILE A 88 -10.01 5.78 6.88
CA ILE A 88 -10.90 6.49 5.95
C ILE A 88 -10.09 7.41 5.02
N VAL A 89 -9.18 8.21 5.56
CA VAL A 89 -8.32 9.11 4.79
C VAL A 89 -7.50 8.33 3.77
N ALA A 90 -6.80 7.28 4.22
CA ALA A 90 -5.99 6.44 3.36
C ALA A 90 -6.82 5.80 2.23
N LYS A 91 -8.01 5.27 2.55
CA LYS A 91 -8.88 4.62 1.56
C LYS A 91 -9.37 5.60 0.50
N VAL A 92 -9.92 6.75 0.90
CA VAL A 92 -10.46 7.75 -0.04
C VAL A 92 -9.35 8.26 -0.96
N MET A 93 -8.18 8.54 -0.42
CA MET A 93 -7.05 9.03 -1.20
C MET A 93 -6.52 7.99 -2.17
N ARG A 94 -6.41 6.74 -1.72
CA ARG A 94 -5.95 5.64 -2.58
C ARG A 94 -6.97 5.31 -3.68
N ASP A 95 -8.27 5.44 -3.43
CA ASP A 95 -9.29 5.27 -4.46
C ASP A 95 -9.21 6.41 -5.49
N ARG A 96 -9.11 7.67 -5.04
CA ARG A 96 -8.93 8.83 -5.93
C ARG A 96 -7.67 8.73 -6.81
N MET A 97 -6.55 8.27 -6.24
CA MET A 97 -5.33 8.01 -7.01
C MET A 97 -5.58 7.01 -8.15
N MET A 98 -6.33 5.92 -7.90
CA MET A 98 -6.60 4.93 -8.95
C MET A 98 -7.61 5.39 -9.97
N CYS A 99 -8.61 6.20 -9.58
CA CYS A 99 -9.48 6.84 -10.54
C CYS A 99 -8.67 7.73 -11.50
N GLY A 100 -7.69 8.49 -10.98
CA GLY A 100 -6.74 9.24 -11.79
C GLY A 100 -5.86 8.34 -12.68
N CYS A 101 -5.38 7.21 -12.17
CA CYS A 101 -4.68 6.22 -13.00
C CYS A 101 -5.58 5.67 -14.12
N GLY A 102 -6.87 5.46 -13.84
CA GLY A 102 -7.86 5.00 -14.81
C GLY A 102 -8.04 5.97 -15.97
N SER A 103 -8.06 7.28 -15.70
CA SER A 103 -8.14 8.28 -16.78
C SER A 103 -6.87 8.33 -17.64
N HIS A 104 -5.69 8.05 -17.07
CA HIS A 104 -4.43 8.00 -17.83
C HIS A 104 -4.17 6.65 -18.53
N HIS A 105 -4.76 5.56 -18.04
CA HIS A 105 -4.56 4.21 -18.55
C HIS A 105 -5.91 3.49 -18.69
N ALA A 106 -6.75 4.01 -19.58
CA ALA A 106 -8.17 3.63 -19.72
C ALA A 106 -8.40 2.13 -19.96
N HIS A 107 -7.45 1.43 -20.59
CA HIS A 107 -7.57 0.01 -20.89
C HIS A 107 -7.47 -0.90 -19.66
N TYR A 108 -6.89 -0.46 -18.55
CA TYR A 108 -6.78 -1.30 -17.34
C TYR A 108 -8.04 -1.30 -16.48
N GLY A 109 -8.81 -0.21 -16.46
CA GLY A 109 -10.02 -0.09 -15.63
C GLY A 109 -9.76 0.15 -14.14
N PHE A 110 -8.66 0.83 -13.81
CA PHE A 110 -8.24 1.09 -12.44
C PHE A 110 -9.30 1.76 -11.57
N GLU A 111 -10.14 2.61 -12.14
CA GLU A 111 -11.27 3.29 -11.50
C GLU A 111 -12.37 2.33 -11.02
N ALA A 112 -12.43 1.10 -11.55
CA ALA A 112 -13.42 0.10 -11.17
C ALA A 112 -12.91 -0.82 -10.06
N HIS A 113 -11.66 -1.29 -10.16
CA HIS A 113 -11.11 -2.32 -9.27
C HIS A 113 -9.95 -1.83 -8.41
N MET A 114 -9.56 -0.56 -8.47
CA MET A 114 -8.52 0.06 -7.63
C MET A 114 -7.14 -0.63 -7.68
N GLY A 115 -6.87 -1.39 -8.74
CA GLY A 115 -5.65 -2.21 -8.89
C GLY A 115 -5.74 -3.62 -8.28
N TYR A 116 -6.89 -4.04 -7.72
CA TYR A 116 -7.10 -5.44 -7.34
C TYR A 116 -7.08 -6.35 -8.57
N ALA A 117 -6.61 -7.59 -8.40
CA ALA A 117 -6.44 -8.57 -9.47
C ALA A 117 -7.79 -9.18 -9.91
N THR A 118 -8.67 -8.38 -10.49
CA THR A 118 -9.90 -8.85 -11.16
C THR A 118 -9.56 -9.50 -12.50
N VAL A 119 -10.50 -10.26 -13.07
CA VAL A 119 -10.34 -10.84 -14.42
C VAL A 119 -10.02 -9.73 -15.42
N ARG A 120 -10.82 -8.64 -15.43
CA ARG A 120 -10.59 -7.44 -16.27
C ARG A 120 -9.16 -6.91 -16.16
N HIS A 121 -8.66 -6.77 -14.93
CA HIS A 121 -7.33 -6.22 -14.70
C HIS A 121 -6.23 -7.14 -15.23
N ARG A 122 -6.32 -8.45 -14.97
CA ARG A 122 -5.34 -9.43 -15.45
C ARG A 122 -5.33 -9.51 -16.98
N THR A 123 -6.49 -9.53 -17.62
CA THR A 123 -6.59 -9.51 -19.08
C THR A 123 -5.97 -8.24 -19.66
N ALA A 124 -6.20 -7.06 -19.06
CA ALA A 124 -5.58 -5.83 -19.53
C ALA A 124 -4.05 -5.86 -19.41
N ILE A 125 -3.53 -6.44 -18.33
CA ILE A 125 -2.08 -6.65 -18.13
C ILE A 125 -1.52 -7.59 -19.20
N GLU A 126 -2.20 -8.70 -19.51
CA GLU A 126 -1.77 -9.67 -20.55
C GLU A 126 -1.73 -9.01 -21.93
N VAL A 127 -2.71 -8.17 -22.26
CA VAL A 127 -2.83 -7.53 -23.57
C VAL A 127 -1.90 -6.32 -23.72
N HIS A 128 -1.72 -5.52 -22.66
CA HIS A 128 -1.05 -4.21 -22.75
C HIS A 128 0.25 -4.11 -21.94
N GLY A 129 0.64 -5.18 -21.25
CA GLY A 129 1.82 -5.23 -20.38
C GLY A 129 1.60 -4.58 -19.01
N PRO A 130 2.62 -4.56 -18.15
CA PRO A 130 2.59 -3.81 -16.89
C PRO A 130 2.87 -2.32 -17.11
N VAL A 131 2.11 -1.47 -16.42
CA VAL A 131 2.47 -0.06 -16.23
C VAL A 131 3.56 0.11 -15.16
N ALA A 132 4.68 0.72 -15.54
CA ALA A 132 5.77 1.07 -14.64
C ALA A 132 5.29 1.89 -13.44
N ARG A 133 5.85 1.61 -12.25
CA ARG A 133 5.52 2.24 -10.96
C ARG A 133 4.09 2.01 -10.41
N LEU A 134 3.15 1.47 -11.20
CA LEU A 134 1.79 1.13 -10.76
C LEU A 134 1.60 -0.37 -10.50
N HIS A 135 2.15 -1.23 -11.36
CA HIS A 135 2.10 -2.68 -11.17
C HIS A 135 3.27 -3.16 -10.33
N ARG A 136 3.00 -4.08 -9.41
CA ARG A 136 3.99 -4.72 -8.54
C ARG A 136 4.47 -5.98 -9.23
N ALA A 137 5.60 -5.91 -9.92
CA ALA A 137 6.13 -7.03 -10.70
C ALA A 137 6.53 -8.21 -9.80
N SER A 138 6.81 -7.97 -8.51
CA SER A 138 7.10 -9.04 -7.56
C SER A 138 5.87 -9.86 -7.15
N PHE A 139 4.64 -9.42 -7.47
CA PHE A 139 3.38 -10.07 -7.08
C PHE A 139 2.86 -10.99 -8.19
N ALA A 140 2.11 -12.03 -7.84
CA ALA A 140 1.31 -12.77 -8.81
C ALA A 140 0.31 -11.81 -9.51
N PRO A 141 0.06 -11.94 -10.83
CA PRO A 141 0.53 -13.00 -11.72
C PRO A 141 1.87 -12.73 -12.43
N PHE A 142 2.53 -11.58 -12.19
CA PHE A 142 3.80 -11.25 -12.86
C PHE A 142 4.94 -12.20 -12.50
N ARG A 143 4.88 -12.79 -11.30
CA ARG A 143 5.76 -13.88 -10.89
C ARG A 143 5.36 -15.19 -11.60
N LEU A 144 5.63 -15.29 -12.90
CA LEU A 144 5.60 -16.54 -13.66
C LEU A 144 7.05 -16.97 -13.91
N GLY A 145 7.41 -18.17 -13.44
CA GLY A 145 8.75 -18.74 -13.58
C GLY A 145 9.72 -18.25 -12.51
N GLY A 146 9.72 -18.91 -11.35
CA GLY A 146 10.99 -19.02 -10.63
C GLY A 146 11.93 -19.76 -11.56
N THR A 147 12.98 -19.09 -12.03
CA THR A 147 14.12 -19.80 -12.57
C THR A 147 14.60 -20.70 -11.43
N GLU A 148 14.32 -22.00 -11.53
CA GLU A 148 15.07 -22.97 -10.75
C GLU A 148 16.51 -22.76 -11.17
N VAL A 149 17.29 -22.15 -10.29
CA VAL A 149 18.74 -22.24 -10.35
C VAL A 149 19.02 -23.69 -10.01
N LEU A 150 19.29 -24.50 -11.03
CA LEU A 150 19.90 -25.81 -10.82
C LEU A 150 21.31 -25.53 -10.34
N ASP A 151 21.54 -25.68 -9.04
CA ASP A 151 22.88 -25.66 -8.47
C ASP A 151 23.67 -26.86 -9.04
N GLU A 152 24.64 -26.60 -9.92
CA GLU A 152 25.59 -27.59 -10.44
C GLU A 152 26.67 -27.97 -9.40
N GLU A 153 26.29 -28.30 -8.16
CA GLU A 153 27.22 -28.78 -7.12
C GLU A 153 26.83 -30.15 -6.54
N GLY A 154 26.27 -31.04 -7.38
CA GLY A 154 25.78 -32.36 -6.95
C GLY A 154 26.40 -33.60 -7.58
N LEU A 155 27.41 -33.48 -8.47
CA LEU A 155 27.88 -34.62 -9.30
C LEU A 155 29.39 -34.86 -9.30
N ALA A 156 30.10 -34.47 -8.24
CA ALA A 156 31.49 -34.88 -8.01
C ALA A 156 31.58 -35.70 -6.72
N GLY A 157 31.37 -37.02 -6.82
CA GLY A 157 31.48 -37.89 -5.66
C GLY A 157 31.06 -39.34 -5.87
N LEU A 158 31.41 -39.94 -7.00
CA LEU A 158 31.47 -41.40 -7.15
C LEU A 158 32.58 -41.74 -8.15
N ASP A 159 33.81 -41.84 -7.63
CA ASP A 159 34.87 -42.72 -8.10
C ASP A 159 35.67 -43.19 -6.87
#